data_AF-A0A937B500-F1
#
_entry.id   AF-A0A937B500-F1
#
_cell.length_a   1.000
_cell.length_b   1.000
_cell.length_c   1.000
_cell.angle_alpha   90.00
_cell.angle_beta   90.00
_cell.angle_gamma   90.00
#
_symmetry.space_group_name_H-M   'P 1'
#
loop_
_entity.id
_entity.type
_entity.pdbx_description
1 polymer ?
#
loop_
_entity_poly.entity_id
_entity_poly.type
_entity_poly.pdbx_seq_one_letter_code
_entity_poly.pdbx_strand_id
1 'polypeptide(L)'
;MIELRPFEKLGKSDHGWLKANFHFSFADYRNNDRVHWGALRVWNNDRIAPQSGFPPHPHRDMEIVTYVIRGAITHKDHLGNEGRTEAGQIQVMSAGAGIQHAEYNME
;
A
#
# COMPACT_ATOMS: atom_id res chain seq x y z
N MET A 1 22.20 -16.70 -3.16
CA MET A 1 21.06 -17.63 -3.09
C MET A 1 19.83 -16.88 -3.60
N ILE A 2 18.98 -17.51 -4.40
CA ILE A 2 17.75 -16.91 -4.94
C ILE A 2 16.56 -17.64 -4.32
N GLU A 3 15.55 -16.89 -3.86
CA GLU A 3 14.30 -17.42 -3.34
C GLU A 3 13.15 -17.02 -4.27
N LEU A 4 12.31 -17.97 -4.67
CA LEU A 4 11.09 -17.71 -5.43
C LEU A 4 9.88 -17.68 -4.50
N ARG A 5 9.10 -16.59 -4.57
CA ARG A 5 7.82 -16.44 -3.85
C ARG A 5 6.67 -16.35 -4.85
N PRO A 6 5.97 -17.46 -5.15
CA PRO A 6 4.85 -17.43 -6.08
C PRO A 6 3.71 -16.55 -5.55
N PHE A 7 3.11 -15.73 -6.43
CA PHE A 7 2.03 -14.80 -6.08
C PHE A 7 0.87 -15.48 -5.34
N GLU A 8 0.51 -16.70 -5.76
CA GLU A 8 -0.60 -17.45 -5.14
C GLU A 8 -0.32 -17.93 -3.71
N LYS A 9 0.94 -17.93 -3.28
CA LYS A 9 1.38 -18.34 -1.93
C LYS A 9 1.66 -17.15 -1.00
N LEU A 10 1.31 -15.93 -1.41
CA LEU A 10 1.41 -14.76 -0.57
C LEU A 10 0.34 -14.75 0.52
N GLY A 11 0.56 -13.99 1.59
CA GLY A 11 -0.51 -13.70 2.56
C GLY A 11 -1.64 -12.96 1.84
N LYS A 12 -2.90 -13.18 2.24
CA LYS A 12 -4.06 -12.55 1.59
C LYS A 12 -5.00 -11.96 2.63
N SER A 13 -5.65 -10.86 2.29
CA SER A 13 -6.83 -10.33 2.99
C SER A 13 -7.88 -9.90 1.98
N ASP A 14 -9.15 -10.12 2.31
CA ASP A 14 -10.29 -9.68 1.51
C ASP A 14 -11.31 -9.00 2.43
N HIS A 15 -11.49 -7.69 2.23
CA HIS A 15 -12.44 -6.86 2.97
C HIS A 15 -13.64 -6.45 2.09
N GLY A 16 -13.88 -7.17 0.98
CA GLY A 16 -14.87 -6.82 -0.03
C GLY A 16 -14.40 -5.69 -0.95
N TRP A 17 -14.14 -4.50 -0.38
CA TRP A 17 -13.65 -3.33 -1.12
C TRP A 17 -12.14 -3.38 -1.39
N LEU A 18 -11.38 -4.06 -0.53
CA LEU A 18 -9.94 -4.25 -0.66
C LEU A 18 -9.60 -5.73 -0.77
N LYS A 19 -8.87 -6.10 -1.82
CA LYS A 19 -8.21 -7.39 -1.95
C LYS A 19 -6.70 -7.18 -1.94
N ALA A 20 -6.04 -7.62 -0.89
CA ALA A 20 -4.62 -7.38 -0.65
C ALA A 20 -3.83 -8.70 -0.67
N ASN A 21 -2.63 -8.67 -1.26
CA ASN A 21 -1.65 -9.76 -1.19
C ASN A 21 -0.35 -9.25 -0.57
N PHE A 22 0.13 -9.93 0.47
CA PHE A 22 1.24 -9.50 1.31
C PHE A 22 2.50 -10.33 1.05
N HIS A 23 3.59 -9.67 0.67
CA HIS A 23 4.91 -10.32 0.52
C HIS A 23 5.61 -10.53 1.87
N PHE A 24 5.31 -9.68 2.83
CA PHE A 24 5.83 -9.71 4.20
C PHE A 24 4.68 -9.70 5.21
N SER A 25 4.98 -10.00 6.48
CA SER A 25 4.05 -9.92 7.60
C SER A 25 3.50 -8.51 7.73
N PHE A 26 2.18 -8.37 7.66
CA PHE A 26 1.48 -7.08 7.67
C PHE A 26 0.03 -7.25 8.14
N ALA A 27 -0.57 -6.20 8.71
CA ALA A 27 -1.94 -6.21 9.27
C ALA A 27 -2.18 -7.41 10.20
N ASP A 28 -3.03 -8.37 9.85
CA ASP A 28 -3.25 -9.61 10.62
C ASP A 28 -2.46 -10.82 10.09
N TYR A 29 -1.84 -10.71 8.90
CA TYR A 29 -1.01 -11.76 8.34
C TYR A 29 0.36 -11.81 9.06
N ARG A 30 0.74 -12.99 9.56
CA ARG A 30 2.01 -13.23 10.26
C ARG A 30 2.75 -14.42 9.66
N ASN A 31 4.01 -14.20 9.36
CA ASN A 31 4.98 -15.21 8.95
C ASN A 31 6.38 -14.77 9.41
N ASN A 32 6.95 -15.50 10.38
CA ASN A 32 8.23 -15.16 11.02
C ASN A 32 9.41 -15.21 10.05
N ASP A 33 9.31 -15.97 8.96
CA ASP A 33 10.35 -16.07 7.94
C ASP A 33 10.24 -14.94 6.89
N ARG A 34 9.14 -14.18 6.90
CA ARG A 34 8.83 -13.12 5.94
C ARG A 34 8.48 -11.82 6.64
N VAL A 35 9.38 -11.28 7.44
CA VAL A 35 9.12 -10.02 8.16
C VAL A 35 9.54 -8.79 7.33
N HIS A 36 10.65 -8.86 6.59
CA HIS A 36 11.17 -7.77 5.75
C HIS A 36 12.32 -8.29 4.87
N TRP A 37 12.81 -7.48 3.93
CA TRP A 37 14.05 -7.73 3.20
C TRP A 37 14.89 -6.45 3.12
N GLY A 38 16.01 -6.41 3.84
CA GLY A 38 16.79 -5.19 3.98
C GLY A 38 15.95 -4.05 4.56
N ALA A 39 15.89 -2.91 3.85
CA ALA A 39 15.04 -1.79 4.25
C ALA A 39 13.55 -1.98 3.88
N LEU A 40 13.21 -2.89 2.97
CA LEU A 40 11.84 -3.10 2.51
C LEU A 40 11.02 -3.82 3.57
N ARG A 41 10.11 -3.08 4.23
CA ARG A 41 9.30 -3.58 5.35
C ARG A 41 7.95 -4.15 4.90
N VAL A 42 7.29 -3.48 3.96
CA VAL A 42 5.97 -3.83 3.47
C VAL A 42 5.99 -3.81 1.95
N TRP A 43 5.36 -4.81 1.33
CA TRP A 43 5.11 -4.83 -0.10
C TRP A 43 3.79 -5.55 -0.35
N ASN A 44 2.78 -4.74 -0.66
CA ASN A 44 1.42 -5.17 -0.86
C ASN A 44 1.05 -5.07 -2.34
N ASN A 45 0.22 -6.00 -2.81
CA ASN A 45 -0.44 -5.91 -4.10
C ASN A 45 -1.95 -5.83 -3.87
N ASP A 46 -2.47 -4.61 -4.03
CA ASP A 46 -3.81 -4.24 -3.60
C ASP A 46 -4.71 -3.97 -4.81
N ARG A 47 -5.94 -4.48 -4.73
CA ARG A 47 -7.05 -4.12 -5.63
C ARG A 47 -8.12 -3.45 -4.80
N ILE A 48 -8.42 -2.20 -5.14
CA ILE A 48 -9.35 -1.32 -4.44
C ILE A 48 -10.59 -1.16 -5.32
N ALA A 49 -11.77 -1.42 -4.78
CA ALA A 49 -13.03 -1.30 -5.50
C ALA A 49 -13.32 0.16 -5.90
N PRO A 50 -14.14 0.39 -6.94
CA PRO A 50 -14.62 1.73 -7.31
C PRO A 50 -15.24 2.46 -6.11
N GLN A 51 -15.07 3.78 -6.05
CA GLN A 51 -15.62 4.65 -5.01
C GLN A 51 -15.31 4.19 -3.58
N SER A 52 -14.12 3.64 -3.36
CA SER A 52 -13.69 3.14 -2.05
C SER A 52 -12.21 3.44 -1.81
N GLY A 53 -11.74 3.22 -0.58
CA GLY A 53 -10.37 3.57 -0.24
C GLY A 53 -10.08 3.51 1.23
N PHE A 54 -8.84 3.87 1.56
CA PHE A 54 -8.35 3.98 2.91
C PHE A 54 -8.74 5.35 3.49
N PRO A 55 -9.58 5.40 4.54
CA PRO A 55 -9.92 6.65 5.21
C PRO A 55 -8.70 7.27 5.89
N PRO A 56 -8.75 8.55 6.31
CA PRO A 56 -7.63 9.23 6.95
C PRO A 56 -6.99 8.42 8.09
N HIS A 57 -5.72 8.05 7.92
CA HIS A 57 -4.94 7.27 8.88
C HIS A 57 -3.50 7.79 9.00
N PRO A 58 -2.82 7.58 10.15
CA PRO A 58 -1.49 8.12 10.38
C PRO A 58 -0.36 7.18 9.91
N HIS A 59 0.74 7.76 9.45
CA HIS A 59 2.05 7.14 9.33
C HIS A 59 3.13 8.01 9.97
N ARG A 60 4.25 7.39 10.34
CA ARG A 60 5.44 8.03 10.90
C ARG A 60 6.67 7.18 10.57
N ASP A 61 7.84 7.81 10.42
CA ASP A 61 9.14 7.15 10.26
C ASP A 61 9.17 6.12 9.11
N MET A 62 8.50 6.44 7.99
CA MET A 62 8.36 5.55 6.83
C MET A 62 8.38 6.32 5.51
N GLU A 63 9.05 5.76 4.51
CA GLU A 63 8.92 6.16 3.11
C GLU A 63 7.91 5.23 2.43
N ILE A 64 6.88 5.81 1.82
CA ILE A 64 5.79 5.07 1.18
C ILE A 64 5.82 5.36 -0.32
N VAL A 65 5.82 4.29 -1.11
CA VAL A 65 5.86 4.36 -2.58
C VAL A 65 4.68 3.59 -3.13
N THR A 66 3.85 4.28 -3.90
CA THR A 66 2.69 3.71 -4.57
C THR A 66 2.93 3.70 -6.07
N TYR A 67 2.81 2.52 -6.68
CA TYR A 67 2.87 2.33 -8.14
C TYR A 67 1.53 1.80 -8.63
N VAL A 68 0.88 2.54 -9.53
CA VAL A 68 -0.46 2.17 -10.01
C VAL A 68 -0.33 1.29 -11.25
N ILE A 69 -0.84 0.07 -11.17
CA ILE A 69 -0.83 -0.89 -12.29
C ILE A 69 -2.00 -0.65 -13.25
N ARG A 70 -3.20 -0.33 -12.72
CA ARG A 70 -4.42 -0.10 -13.48
C ARG A 70 -5.34 0.86 -12.72
N GLY A 71 -6.05 1.73 -13.44
CA GLY A 71 -6.94 2.73 -12.86
C GLY A 71 -6.17 3.95 -12.38
N ALA A 72 -6.61 4.55 -11.28
CA ALA A 72 -5.92 5.62 -10.58
C ALA A 72 -6.20 5.58 -9.07
N ILE A 73 -5.35 6.25 -8.30
CA ILE A 73 -5.56 6.48 -6.87
C ILE A 73 -5.39 7.97 -6.56
N THR A 74 -6.31 8.50 -5.76
CA THR A 74 -6.27 9.88 -5.27
C THR A 74 -5.78 9.90 -3.83
N HIS A 75 -4.65 10.56 -3.61
CA HIS A 75 -4.07 10.85 -2.30
C HIS A 75 -4.55 12.20 -1.77
N LYS A 76 -4.82 12.27 -0.47
CA LYS A 76 -5.00 13.53 0.28
C LYS A 76 -4.31 13.44 1.63
N ASP A 77 -3.68 14.53 2.09
CA ASP A 77 -3.11 14.59 3.44
C ASP A 77 -3.52 15.83 4.24
N HIS A 78 -3.25 15.79 5.54
CA HIS A 78 -3.56 16.86 6.48
C HIS A 78 -2.74 18.16 6.28
N LEU A 79 -1.73 18.16 5.41
CA LEU A 79 -0.99 19.38 5.01
C LEU A 79 -1.64 20.08 3.81
N GLY A 80 -2.70 19.49 3.25
CA GLY A 80 -3.46 20.02 2.14
C GLY A 80 -2.96 19.56 0.76
N ASN A 81 -2.02 18.62 0.70
CA ASN A 81 -1.63 18.05 -0.60
C ASN A 81 -2.75 17.14 -1.11
N GLU A 82 -3.03 17.24 -2.40
CA GLU A 82 -3.94 16.35 -3.12
C GLU A 82 -3.32 15.99 -4.47
N GLY A 83 -3.37 14.72 -4.83
CA GLY A 83 -2.79 14.25 -6.08
C GLY A 83 -3.47 12.99 -6.59
N ARG A 84 -3.74 12.95 -7.89
CA ARG A 84 -4.23 11.75 -8.57
C ARG A 84 -3.08 11.08 -9.32
N THR A 85 -2.83 9.82 -9.01
CA THR A 85 -1.77 9.00 -9.62
C THR A 85 -2.42 7.99 -10.55
N GLU A 86 -2.07 8.04 -11.83
CA GLU A 86 -2.64 7.18 -12.88
C GLU A 86 -1.80 5.91 -13.12
N ALA A 87 -2.37 4.94 -13.83
CA ALA A 87 -1.67 3.74 -14.25
C ALA A 87 -0.32 4.04 -14.94
N GLY A 88 0.74 3.37 -14.49
CA GLY A 88 2.12 3.59 -14.92
C GLY A 88 2.86 4.70 -14.17
N GLN A 89 2.18 5.47 -13.31
CA GLN A 89 2.81 6.52 -12.50
C GLN A 89 3.18 6.03 -11.10
N ILE A 90 4.08 6.78 -10.48
CA ILE A 90 4.57 6.57 -9.12
C ILE A 90 4.25 7.80 -8.29
N GLN A 91 3.75 7.58 -7.08
CA GLN A 91 3.68 8.57 -6.02
C GLN A 91 4.59 8.15 -4.86
N VAL A 92 5.25 9.12 -4.26
CA VAL A 92 6.14 8.93 -3.11
C VAL A 92 5.74 9.89 -2.00
N MET A 93 5.69 9.41 -0.77
CA MET A 93 5.46 10.21 0.42
C MET A 93 6.45 9.83 1.53
N SER A 94 7.16 10.84 2.05
CA SER A 94 7.98 10.71 3.24
C SER A 94 7.16 11.07 4.47
N ALA A 95 6.85 10.11 5.33
CA ALA A 95 6.03 10.35 6.51
C ALA A 95 6.77 11.18 7.58
N GLY A 96 8.10 11.08 7.64
CA GLY A 96 8.95 11.81 8.59
C GLY A 96 8.42 11.75 10.03
N ALA A 97 8.32 12.91 10.67
CA ALA A 97 7.82 13.04 12.05
C ALA A 97 6.32 12.74 12.20
N GLY A 98 5.59 12.53 11.11
CA GLY A 98 4.19 12.13 11.12
C GLY A 98 3.41 12.75 9.96
N ILE A 99 2.55 11.95 9.34
CA ILE A 99 1.58 12.41 8.35
C ILE A 99 0.26 11.65 8.53
N GLN A 100 -0.86 12.36 8.50
CA GLN A 100 -2.17 11.74 8.31
C GLN A 100 -2.59 11.90 6.86
N HIS A 101 -2.95 10.79 6.23
CA HIS A 101 -3.30 10.74 4.81
C HIS A 101 -4.44 9.77 4.51
N ALA A 102 -5.04 9.90 3.34
CA ALA A 102 -6.11 9.06 2.83
C ALA A 102 -5.89 8.78 1.34
N GLU A 103 -6.30 7.60 0.89
CA GLU A 103 -6.09 7.12 -0.47
C GLU A 103 -7.39 6.50 -1.00
N TYR A 104 -7.92 7.03 -2.10
CA TYR A 104 -9.20 6.60 -2.66
C TYR A 104 -9.12 6.25 -4.13
N ASN A 105 -9.76 5.15 -4.50
CA ASN A 105 -10.15 4.91 -5.88
C ASN A 105 -11.43 5.70 -6.16
N MET A 106 -11.28 6.82 -6.88
CA MET A 106 -12.38 7.70 -7.27
C MET A 106 -12.98 7.35 -8.64
N GLU A 107 -12.51 6.25 -9.25
CA GLU A 107 -13.01 5.73 -10.52
C GLU A 107 -14.26 4.84 -10.33
#